data_AF-A0A2H0Q5Z7-F1
#
_entry.id   AF-A0A2H0Q5Z7-F1
#
_cell.length_a   1.000
_cell.length_b   1.000
_cell.length_c   1.000
_cell.angle_alpha   90.00
_cell.angle_beta   90.00
_cell.angle_gamma   90.00
#
_symmetry.space_group_name_H-M   'P 1'
#
loop_
_entity.id
_entity.type
_entity.pdbx_description
1 polymer ?
#
loop_
_entity_poly.entity_id
_entity_poly.type
_entity_poly.pdbx_seq_one_letter_code
_entity_poly.pdbx_strand_id
1 'polypeptide(L)'
;MFLTKSVTEAQMSSIDTNRSGFFPNSKTAADRANQANKASLKRNDPYRAQQLKDTTSNDAKVDINDAVRDFSMIKKAVDAAPEVDNSDKIAKLKAQIQAGTYQVDYDALADKMLAAEF
;
A
#
# COMPACT_ATOMS: atom_id res chain seq x y z
N MET A 1 0.68 91.28 -2.82
CA MET A 1 -0.77 91.03 -2.73
C MET A 1 -1.10 89.87 -3.68
N PHE A 2 -1.33 88.68 -3.10
CA PHE A 2 -2.00 87.47 -3.65
C PHE A 2 -1.38 86.71 -4.85
N LEU A 3 -1.45 85.38 -5.01
CA LEU A 3 -1.75 84.23 -4.13
C LEU A 3 -1.52 82.94 -4.99
N THR A 4 -0.79 81.97 -4.43
CA THR A 4 -0.91 80.48 -4.53
C THR A 4 -0.91 79.72 -5.87
N LYS A 5 0.19 78.96 -6.05
CA LYS A 5 0.30 77.49 -6.20
C LYS A 5 -0.82 76.70 -6.92
N SER A 6 -0.40 76.01 -7.96
CA SER A 6 -0.98 74.84 -8.62
C SER A 6 -1.30 73.67 -7.66
N VAL A 7 -2.50 73.11 -7.75
CA VAL A 7 -2.81 71.72 -7.38
C VAL A 7 -3.88 71.17 -8.33
N THR A 8 -3.47 70.22 -9.17
CA THR A 8 -4.33 69.23 -9.84
C THR A 8 -4.71 68.15 -8.82
N GLU A 9 -6.00 67.85 -8.65
CA GLU A 9 -6.40 66.57 -8.05
C GLU A 9 -7.82 66.18 -8.50
N ALA A 10 -7.88 65.33 -9.54
CA ALA A 10 -9.06 64.51 -9.80
C ALA A 10 -8.97 63.30 -8.86
N GLN A 11 -9.67 63.36 -7.72
CA GLN A 11 -9.82 62.19 -6.86
C GLN A 11 -10.87 61.25 -7.45
N MET A 12 -10.39 60.32 -8.29
CA MET A 12 -11.00 58.99 -8.43
C MET A 12 -10.62 58.18 -7.17
N SER A 13 -11.49 58.11 -6.18
CA SER A 13 -11.38 57.11 -5.14
C SER A 13 -11.87 55.77 -5.70
N SER A 14 -10.95 55.05 -6.34
CA SER A 14 -11.14 53.67 -6.78
C SER A 14 -11.54 52.81 -5.58
N ILE A 15 -12.74 52.24 -5.69
CA ILE A 15 -13.33 51.23 -4.82
C ILE A 15 -12.26 50.26 -4.29
N ASP A 16 -12.14 50.22 -2.96
CA ASP A 16 -11.31 49.33 -2.17
C ASP A 16 -11.60 47.86 -2.52
N THR A 17 -10.88 47.32 -3.50
CA THR A 17 -11.07 45.94 -4.00
C THR A 17 -9.98 44.97 -3.55
N ASN A 18 -9.11 45.36 -2.61
CA ASN A 18 -7.91 44.56 -2.33
C ASN A 18 -7.68 44.18 -0.86
N ARG A 19 -8.63 44.41 0.05
CA ARG A 19 -8.48 43.98 1.45
C ARG A 19 -9.76 43.34 1.98
N SER A 20 -9.81 42.00 1.95
CA SER A 20 -10.84 41.27 2.68
C SER A 20 -10.55 41.34 4.19
N GLY A 21 -11.27 42.20 4.91
CA GLY A 21 -11.13 42.45 6.34
C GLY A 21 -11.61 41.32 7.28
N PHE A 22 -11.69 40.08 6.80
CA PHE A 22 -12.26 38.96 7.56
C PHE A 22 -11.27 37.81 7.85
N PHE A 23 -10.07 37.81 7.27
CA PHE A 23 -9.10 36.73 7.52
C PHE A 23 -7.70 37.28 7.83
N PRO A 24 -7.12 36.97 9.00
CA PRO A 24 -5.87 37.58 9.47
C PRO A 24 -4.62 37.20 8.67
N ASN A 25 -4.73 36.33 7.65
CA ASN A 25 -3.63 35.89 6.78
C ASN A 25 -4.01 35.89 5.28
N SER A 26 -4.93 36.75 4.83
CA SER A 26 -5.31 36.80 3.41
C SER A 26 -4.17 37.38 2.55
N LYS A 27 -3.44 36.49 1.88
CA LYS A 27 -2.38 36.86 0.92
C LYS A 27 -2.98 37.62 -0.27
N THR A 28 -2.35 38.74 -0.64
CA THR A 28 -2.77 39.58 -1.76
C THR A 28 -2.55 38.89 -3.11
N ALA A 29 -3.18 39.37 -4.18
CA ALA A 29 -2.99 38.82 -5.52
C ALA A 29 -1.51 38.89 -5.98
N ALA A 30 -0.78 39.95 -5.58
CA ALA A 30 0.64 40.10 -5.85
C ALA A 30 1.50 39.06 -5.11
N ASP A 31 1.15 38.73 -3.87
CA ASP A 31 1.83 37.68 -3.10
C ASP A 31 1.62 36.30 -3.73
N ARG A 32 0.41 36.04 -4.27
CA ARG A 32 0.09 34.79 -4.98
C ARG A 32 0.87 34.67 -6.29
N ALA A 33 0.99 35.75 -7.05
CA ALA A 33 1.79 35.78 -8.28
C ALA A 33 3.28 35.51 -8.01
N ASN A 34 3.85 36.14 -6.97
CA ASN A 34 5.24 35.91 -6.56
C ASN A 34 5.47 34.48 -6.02
N GLN A 35 4.48 33.92 -5.30
CA GLN A 35 4.55 32.55 -4.79
C GLN A 35 4.41 31.49 -5.90
N ALA A 36 3.55 31.74 -6.91
CA ALA A 36 3.43 30.91 -8.10
C ALA A 36 4.73 30.88 -8.92
N ASN A 37 5.41 32.02 -9.06
CA ASN A 37 6.73 32.10 -9.71
C ASN A 37 7.81 31.33 -8.93
N LYS A 38 7.83 31.40 -7.59
CA LYS A 38 8.75 30.61 -6.76
C LYS A 38 8.46 29.10 -6.78
N ALA A 39 7.18 28.70 -6.85
CA ALA A 39 6.78 27.30 -6.94
C ALA A 39 7.09 26.68 -8.31
N SER A 40 6.96 27.47 -9.39
CA SER A 40 7.26 27.04 -10.77
C SER A 40 8.76 26.77 -11.03
N LEU A 41 9.64 27.30 -10.17
CA LEU A 41 11.08 27.10 -10.21
C LEU A 41 11.58 25.93 -9.36
N LYS A 42 10.74 25.34 -8.51
CA LYS A 42 11.04 24.07 -7.81
C LYS A 42 10.58 22.88 -8.62
N ARG A 43 11.04 22.81 -9.87
CA ARG A 43 10.72 21.72 -10.80
C ARG A 43 11.57 20.50 -10.42
N ASN A 44 10.92 19.44 -9.95
CA ASN A 44 11.43 18.08 -9.76
C ASN A 44 12.93 17.98 -9.39
N ASP A 45 13.26 18.28 -8.13
CA ASP A 45 14.61 18.06 -7.64
C ASP A 45 14.93 16.55 -7.68
N PRO A 46 16.01 16.11 -8.36
CA PRO A 46 16.36 14.69 -8.45
C PRO A 46 16.59 14.06 -7.06
N TYR A 47 17.01 14.86 -6.08
CA TYR A 47 17.16 14.42 -4.69
C TYR A 47 15.81 14.08 -4.05
N ARG A 48 14.76 14.82 -4.39
CA ARG A 48 13.40 14.56 -3.89
C ARG A 48 12.81 13.29 -4.48
N ALA A 49 13.09 12.99 -5.75
CA ALA A 49 12.67 11.74 -6.37
C ALA A 49 13.34 10.52 -5.71
N GLN A 50 14.62 10.64 -5.37
CA GLN A 50 15.36 9.59 -4.66
C GLN A 50 14.84 9.41 -3.23
N GLN A 51 14.61 10.51 -2.50
CA GLN A 51 14.02 10.46 -1.17
C GLN A 51 12.63 9.81 -1.15
N LEU A 52 11.78 10.14 -2.12
CA LEU A 52 10.45 9.50 -2.25
C LEU A 52 10.57 8.01 -2.53
N LYS A 53 11.55 7.59 -3.34
CA LYS A 53 11.80 6.18 -3.65
C LYS A 53 12.30 5.42 -2.42
N ASP A 54 13.19 6.01 -1.63
CA ASP A 54 13.73 5.41 -0.42
C ASP A 54 12.65 5.29 0.67
N THR A 55 11.88 6.35 0.91
CA THR A 55 10.74 6.31 1.85
C THR A 55 9.68 5.30 1.40
N THR A 56 9.32 5.29 0.12
CA THR A 56 8.35 4.31 -0.41
C THR A 56 8.86 2.88 -0.30
N SER A 57 10.15 2.65 -0.57
CA SER A 57 10.74 1.30 -0.45
C SER A 57 10.78 0.83 1.00
N ASN A 58 11.00 1.73 1.95
CA ASN A 58 11.03 1.38 3.38
C ASN A 58 9.62 1.16 3.95
N ASP A 59 8.64 1.97 3.53
CA ASP A 59 7.26 1.84 3.98
C ASP A 59 6.54 0.64 3.31
N ALA A 60 6.89 0.30 2.07
CA ALA A 60 6.29 -0.80 1.32
C ALA A 60 6.97 -2.16 1.54
N LYS A 61 8.21 -2.19 2.05
CA LYS A 61 8.97 -3.43 2.27
C LYS A 61 8.98 -3.77 3.75
N VAL A 62 7.94 -4.47 4.19
CA VAL A 62 7.96 -5.15 5.49
C VAL A 62 8.86 -6.38 5.34
N ASP A 63 9.88 -6.50 6.18
CA ASP A 63 10.79 -7.64 6.15
C ASP A 63 10.06 -8.89 6.67
N ILE A 64 9.63 -9.75 5.75
CA ILE A 64 8.97 -11.01 6.08
C ILE A 64 10.08 -12.00 6.46
N ASN A 65 10.01 -12.51 7.68
CA ASN A 65 10.92 -13.56 8.15
C ASN A 65 10.93 -14.75 7.16
N ASP A 66 12.13 -15.22 6.81
CA ASP A 66 12.35 -16.30 5.84
C ASP A 66 11.51 -17.55 6.15
N ALA A 67 11.32 -17.91 7.42
CA ALA A 67 10.51 -19.06 7.81
C ALA A 67 9.03 -18.94 7.37
N VAL A 68 8.47 -17.73 7.41
CA VAL A 68 7.08 -17.47 6.99
C VAL A 68 6.97 -17.53 5.46
N ARG A 69 8.01 -17.03 4.77
CA ARG A 69 8.09 -17.10 3.32
C ARG A 69 8.15 -18.55 2.84
N ASP A 70 9.01 -19.36 3.46
CA ASP A 70 9.18 -20.77 3.13
C ASP A 70 7.90 -21.57 3.38
N PHE A 71 7.24 -21.35 4.52
CA PHE A 71 5.96 -21.99 4.80
C PHE A 71 4.91 -21.67 3.73
N SER A 72 4.82 -20.40 3.30
CA SER A 72 3.88 -19.99 2.27
C SER A 72 4.18 -20.63 0.90
N MET A 73 5.45 -20.84 0.58
CA MET A 73 5.89 -21.50 -0.65
C MET A 73 5.56 -22.98 -0.63
N ILE A 74 5.87 -23.66 0.49
CA ILE A 74 5.55 -25.08 0.69
C ILE A 74 4.04 -25.29 0.60
N LYS A 75 3.24 -24.47 1.30
CA LYS A 75 1.78 -24.56 1.24
C LYS A 75 1.26 -24.43 -0.19
N LYS A 76 1.74 -23.44 -0.93
CA LYS A 76 1.36 -23.25 -2.34
C LYS A 76 1.77 -24.43 -3.21
N ALA A 77 2.96 -24.99 -2.98
CA ALA A 77 3.45 -26.14 -3.73
C ALA A 77 2.63 -27.41 -3.44
N VAL A 78 2.23 -27.62 -2.19
CA VAL A 78 1.34 -28.71 -1.78
C VAL A 78 -0.06 -28.53 -2.34
N ASP A 79 -0.63 -27.33 -2.23
CA ASP A 79 -1.97 -27.02 -2.73
C ASP A 79 -2.04 -27.10 -4.28
N ALA A 80 -0.91 -26.87 -4.97
CA ALA A 80 -0.79 -26.98 -6.43
C ALA A 80 -0.39 -28.39 -6.90
N ALA A 81 -0.02 -29.29 -6.00
CA ALA A 81 0.29 -30.65 -6.37
C ALA A 81 -1.00 -31.35 -6.85
N PRO A 82 -0.97 -32.07 -8.00
CA PRO A 82 -2.11 -32.82 -8.44
C PRO A 82 -2.47 -33.90 -7.42
N GLU A 83 -3.76 -34.18 -7.26
CA GLU A 83 -4.23 -35.27 -6.41
C GLU A 83 -3.55 -36.56 -6.85
N VAL A 84 -2.84 -37.21 -5.91
CA VAL A 84 -2.18 -38.48 -6.17
C VAL A 84 -3.26 -39.51 -6.48
N ASP A 85 -3.28 -40.01 -7.71
CA ASP A 85 -4.18 -41.09 -8.07
C ASP A 85 -3.81 -42.36 -7.29
N ASN A 86 -4.67 -42.72 -6.35
CA ASN A 86 -4.53 -43.90 -5.51
C ASN A 86 -5.51 -45.03 -5.91
N SER A 87 -6.18 -44.91 -7.06
CA SER A 87 -7.21 -45.84 -7.53
C SER A 87 -6.73 -47.30 -7.53
N ASP A 88 -5.55 -47.58 -8.08
CA ASP A 88 -4.96 -48.93 -8.11
C ASP A 88 -4.70 -49.53 -6.73
N LYS A 89 -4.21 -48.70 -5.79
CA LYS A 89 -3.96 -49.13 -4.41
C LYS A 89 -5.27 -49.45 -3.71
N ILE A 90 -6.28 -48.61 -3.91
CA ILE A 90 -7.62 -48.79 -3.34
C ILE A 90 -8.26 -50.07 -3.91
N ALA A 91 -8.13 -50.34 -5.20
CA ALA A 91 -8.66 -51.56 -5.82
C ALA A 91 -8.02 -52.83 -5.24
N LYS A 92 -6.69 -52.83 -5.08
CA LYS A 92 -5.95 -53.95 -4.46
C LYS A 92 -6.40 -54.19 -3.02
N LEU A 93 -6.49 -53.14 -2.21
CA LEU A 93 -6.94 -53.24 -0.82
C LEU A 93 -8.39 -53.73 -0.72
N LYS A 94 -9.29 -53.21 -1.57
CA LYS A 94 -10.69 -53.68 -1.64
C LYS A 94 -10.77 -55.18 -1.94
N ALA A 95 -9.98 -55.66 -2.89
CA ALA A 95 -9.92 -57.09 -3.22
C ALA A 95 -9.42 -57.94 -2.05
N GLN A 96 -8.38 -57.49 -1.33
CA GLN A 96 -7.86 -58.19 -0.14
C GLN A 96 -8.88 -58.24 1.00
N ILE A 97 -9.62 -57.15 1.21
CA ILE A 97 -10.69 -57.10 2.21
C ILE A 97 -11.82 -58.08 1.85
N GLN A 98 -12.25 -58.09 0.58
CA GLN A 98 -13.28 -59.03 0.10
C GLN A 98 -12.85 -60.49 0.18
N ALA A 99 -11.56 -60.76 -0.09
CA ALA A 99 -10.97 -62.08 0.05
C ALA A 99 -10.73 -62.51 1.51
N GLY A 100 -10.90 -61.60 2.48
CA GLY A 100 -10.65 -61.86 3.90
C GLY A 100 -9.15 -61.99 4.25
N THR A 101 -8.25 -61.61 3.35
CA THR A 101 -6.79 -61.71 3.54
C THR A 101 -6.16 -60.40 4.02
N TYR A 102 -6.95 -59.33 4.13
CA TYR A 102 -6.48 -58.07 4.70
C TYR A 102 -6.33 -58.17 6.22
N GLN A 103 -5.10 -58.01 6.70
CA GLN A 103 -4.80 -57.92 8.13
C GLN A 103 -4.68 -56.47 8.55
N VAL A 104 -5.49 -56.06 9.53
CA VAL A 104 -5.44 -54.71 10.09
C VAL A 104 -4.23 -54.62 11.01
N ASP A 105 -3.39 -53.62 10.76
CA ASP A 105 -2.34 -53.22 11.70
C ASP A 105 -2.99 -52.35 12.80
N TYR A 106 -3.10 -52.91 14.00
CA TYR A 106 -3.74 -52.26 15.13
C TYR A 106 -2.91 -51.12 15.73
N ASP A 107 -1.58 -51.21 15.64
CA ASP A 107 -0.68 -50.16 16.14
C ASP A 107 -0.81 -48.94 15.22
N ALA A 108 -0.73 -49.16 13.90
CA ALA A 108 -0.93 -48.09 12.92
C ALA A 108 -2.35 -47.49 12.97
N LEU A 109 -3.36 -48.29 13.34
CA LEU A 109 -4.71 -47.79 13.56
C LEU A 109 -4.79 -46.89 14.79
N ALA A 110 -4.20 -47.30 15.92
CA ALA A 110 -4.18 -46.52 17.15
C ALA A 110 -3.45 -45.19 16.96
N ASP A 111 -2.31 -45.20 16.29
CA ASP A 111 -1.54 -43.99 15.97
C ASP A 111 -2.36 -43.00 15.14
N LYS A 112 -3.13 -43.49 14.16
CA LYS A 112 -4.02 -42.64 13.34
C LYS A 112 -5.21 -42.10 14.11
N MET A 113 -5.78 -42.87 15.05
CA MET A 113 -6.85 -42.38 15.92
C MET A 113 -6.33 -41.26 16.82
N LEU A 114 -5.14 -41.43 17.40
CA LEU A 114 -4.51 -40.40 18.23
C LEU A 114 -4.18 -39.14 17.41
N ALA A 115 -3.59 -39.31 16.23
CA ALA A 115 -3.23 -38.19 15.35
C ALA A 115 -4.44 -37.41 14.78
N ALA A 116 -5.64 -37.98 14.80
CA ALA A 116 -6.86 -37.30 14.35
C ALA A 116 -7.53 -36.46 15.46
N GLU A 117 -7.24 -36.73 16.73
CA GLU A 117 -7.82 -36.01 17.87
C GLU A 117 -7.05 -34.75 18.28
N PHE A 118 -5.81 -34.58 17.81
CA PHE A 118 -4.94 -33.42 18.10
C PHE A 118 -4.64 -32.61 16.85
#